data_AF-A0A3C1CC55-F1
#
_entry.id   AF-A0A3C1CC55-F1
#
_cell.length_a   1.000
_cell.length_b   1.000
_cell.length_c   1.000
_cell.angle_alpha   90.00
_cell.angle_beta   90.00
_cell.angle_gamma   90.00
#
_symmetry.space_group_name_H-M   'P 1'
#
loop_
_entity.id
_entity.type
_entity.pdbx_description
1 polymer ?
#
loop_
_entity_poly.entity_id
_entity_poly.type
_entity_poly.pdbx_seq_one_letter_code
_entity_poly.pdbx_strand_id
1 'polypeptide(L)'
;MHKAGVVTKSMQKKKVPMVKLTIFFADDAYDVSILIPKNKWEEIKEGKPFKKNGEGYFGEGADGYCKWQDRWTFDKRELNVTSTALKNPNEVTEDFIGPIEEIHVEEIEGADS
;
A
#
# COMPACT_ATOMS: atom_id res chain seq x y z
N MET A 1 39.22 -0.04 36.06
CA MET A 1 38.63 -0.48 34.78
C MET A 1 37.31 0.26 34.57
N HIS A 2 37.30 1.27 33.70
CA HIS A 2 36.08 2.04 33.40
C HIS A 2 35.34 1.35 32.25
N LYS A 3 34.12 0.85 32.50
CA LYS A 3 33.22 0.38 31.43
C LYS A 3 32.51 1.59 30.83
N ALA A 4 32.79 1.84 29.55
CA ALA A 4 32.08 2.83 28.75
C ALA A 4 30.59 2.47 28.70
N GLY A 5 29.74 3.36 29.23
CA GLY A 5 28.31 3.29 29.02
C GLY A 5 28.01 3.63 27.56
N VAL A 6 27.60 2.63 26.79
CA VAL A 6 27.05 2.84 25.45
C VAL A 6 25.71 3.55 25.63
N VAL A 7 25.68 4.86 25.34
CA VAL A 7 24.44 5.61 25.16
C VAL A 7 23.85 5.17 23.82
N THR A 8 22.93 4.20 23.84
CA THR A 8 22.07 3.95 22.68
C THR A 8 21.14 5.14 22.53
N LYS A 9 21.47 6.05 21.61
CA LYS A 9 20.50 7.04 21.11
C LYS A 9 19.34 6.25 20.50
N SER A 10 18.28 6.07 21.28
CA SER A 10 16.97 5.68 20.77
C SER A 10 16.58 6.74 19.74
N MET A 11 16.79 6.45 18.44
CA MET A 11 16.20 7.25 17.39
C MET A 11 14.69 7.17 17.60
N GLN A 12 14.09 8.23 18.13
CA GLN A 12 12.65 8.43 18.03
C GLN A 12 12.32 8.30 16.55
N LYS A 13 11.64 7.21 16.16
CA LYS A 13 11.09 7.06 14.82
C LYS A 13 10.19 8.27 14.63
N LYS A 14 10.62 9.25 13.83
CA LYS A 14 9.76 10.38 13.47
C LYS A 14 8.48 9.76 12.89
N LYS A 15 7.33 10.10 13.47
CA LYS A 15 6.03 9.72 12.94
C LYS A 15 5.98 10.18 11.48
N VAL A 16 5.99 9.22 10.56
CA VAL A 16 5.81 9.53 9.14
C VAL A 16 4.35 9.96 9.01
N PRO A 17 4.06 11.16 8.46
CA PRO A 17 2.68 11.57 8.24
C PRO A 17 2.04 10.57 7.28
N MET A 18 0.86 10.09 7.66
CA MET A 18 0.10 9.09 6.92
C MET A 18 -1.15 9.75 6.35
N VAL A 19 -1.70 9.18 5.30
CA VAL A 19 -3.01 9.54 4.76
C VAL A 19 -3.87 8.30 4.63
N LYS A 20 -5.16 8.43 4.93
CA LYS A 20 -6.17 7.44 4.60
C LYS A 20 -6.82 7.84 3.28
N LEU A 21 -6.70 6.98 2.28
CA LEU A 21 -7.44 7.10 1.02
C LEU A 21 -8.68 6.23 1.13
N THR A 22 -9.86 6.80 0.89
CA THR A 22 -11.12 6.06 0.74
C THR A 22 -11.56 6.21 -0.71
N ILE A 23 -11.60 5.10 -1.44
CA ILE A 23 -11.85 5.04 -2.88
C ILE A 23 -13.30 4.57 -3.07
N PHE A 24 -14.13 5.42 -3.68
CA PHE A 24 -15.51 5.12 -4.06
C PHE A 24 -15.55 4.76 -5.54
N PHE A 25 -16.15 3.62 -5.88
CA PHE A 25 -16.24 3.13 -7.25
C PHE A 25 -17.59 3.47 -7.86
N ALA A 26 -17.62 3.86 -9.14
CA ALA A 26 -18.81 4.42 -9.80
C ALA A 26 -19.94 3.41 -10.01
N ASP A 27 -19.60 2.12 -10.14
CA ASP A 27 -20.54 1.06 -10.46
C ASP A 27 -20.82 0.13 -9.27
N ASP A 28 -20.16 0.35 -8.13
CA ASP A 28 -20.09 -0.61 -7.04
C ASP A 28 -20.47 0.04 -5.69
N ALA A 29 -21.33 -0.64 -4.92
CA ALA A 29 -21.77 -0.19 -3.60
C ALA A 29 -20.72 -0.41 -2.48
N TYR A 30 -19.44 -0.53 -2.84
CA TYR A 30 -18.35 -0.74 -1.88
C TYR A 30 -17.27 0.33 -2.04
N ASP A 31 -16.61 0.64 -0.94
CA ASP A 31 -15.42 1.48 -0.88
C ASP A 31 -14.19 0.66 -0.47
N VAL A 32 -13.01 1.12 -0.86
CA VAL A 32 -11.73 0.58 -0.37
C VAL A 32 -10.99 1.67 0.40
N SER A 33 -10.64 1.37 1.64
CA SER A 33 -9.81 2.22 2.49
C SER A 33 -8.36 1.71 2.55
N ILE A 34 -7.39 2.55 2.19
CA ILE A 34 -5.95 2.25 2.32
C ILE A 34 -5.21 3.33 3.10
N LEU A 35 -4.31 2.90 3.98
CA LEU A 35 -3.40 3.78 4.73
C LEU A 35 -2.04 3.79 4.04
N ILE A 36 -1.57 4.96 3.63
CA ILE A 36 -0.27 5.12 2.98
C ILE A 36 0.50 6.33 3.53
N PRO A 37 1.83 6.35 3.46
CA PRO A 37 2.61 7.54 3.77
C PRO A 37 2.22 8.73 2.87
N LYS A 38 2.18 9.94 3.42
CA LYS A 38 1.82 11.16 2.68
C LYS A 38 2.69 11.38 1.43
N ASN A 39 3.99 11.11 1.52
CA ASN A 39 4.89 11.21 0.36
C ASN A 39 4.53 10.22 -0.76
N LYS A 40 3.98 9.04 -0.42
CA LYS A 40 3.49 8.07 -1.40
C LYS A 40 2.21 8.53 -2.06
N TRP A 41 1.34 9.22 -1.33
CA TRP A 41 0.17 9.87 -1.93
C TRP A 41 0.55 10.95 -2.94
N GLU A 42 1.53 11.79 -2.62
CA GLU A 42 2.03 12.79 -3.58
C GLU A 42 2.59 12.14 -4.86
N GLU A 43 3.34 11.04 -4.74
CA GLU A 43 3.80 10.27 -5.90
C GLU A 43 2.64 9.70 -6.73
N ILE A 44 1.60 9.17 -6.09
CA ILE A 44 0.40 8.63 -6.75
C ILE A 44 -0.33 9.73 -7.54
N LYS A 45 -0.47 10.93 -6.96
CA LYS A 45 -1.08 12.08 -7.66
C LYS A 45 -0.31 12.48 -8.92
N GLU A 46 1.00 12.22 -8.97
CA GLU A 46 1.83 12.40 -10.17
C GLU A 46 1.71 11.23 -11.17
N GLY A 47 0.85 10.25 -10.90
CA GLY A 47 0.65 9.07 -11.74
C GLY A 47 1.67 7.95 -11.50
N LYS A 48 2.46 8.01 -10.43
CA LYS A 48 3.43 6.94 -10.12
C LYS A 48 2.72 5.73 -9.49
N PRO A 49 3.11 4.51 -9.88
CA PRO A 49 2.55 3.30 -9.27
C PRO A 49 2.96 3.20 -7.80
N PHE A 50 2.03 2.77 -6.95
CA PHE A 50 2.26 2.54 -5.54
C PHE A 50 2.38 1.05 -5.25
N LYS A 51 3.51 0.68 -4.65
CA LYS A 51 3.74 -0.68 -4.19
C LYS A 51 3.27 -0.83 -2.75
N LYS A 52 2.20 -1.60 -2.54
CA LYS A 52 1.73 -1.92 -1.20
C LYS A 52 2.44 -3.18 -0.71
N ASN A 53 3.42 -2.99 0.18
CA ASN A 53 3.99 -4.09 0.94
C ASN A 53 3.07 -4.37 2.14
N GLY A 54 2.06 -5.21 1.94
CA GLY A 54 1.21 -5.72 3.01
C GLY A 54 1.08 -7.23 2.92
N GLU A 55 0.35 -7.82 3.86
CA GLU A 55 -0.28 -9.12 3.63
C GLU A 55 -1.24 -8.94 2.44
N GLY A 56 -0.72 -9.11 1.21
CA GLY A 56 -1.56 -9.23 0.03
C GLY A 56 -2.53 -10.38 0.20
N TYR A 57 -3.50 -10.47 -0.71
CA TYR A 57 -4.36 -11.63 -0.78
C TYR A 57 -3.51 -12.91 -0.76
N PHE A 58 -3.92 -13.89 0.05
CA PHE A 58 -3.38 -15.22 -0.07
C PHE A 58 -4.27 -16.00 -1.04
N GLY A 59 -3.69 -16.48 -2.12
CA GLY A 59 -4.40 -17.20 -3.17
C GLY A 59 -3.70 -18.51 -3.51
N GLU A 60 -4.43 -19.40 -4.20
CA GLU A 60 -3.80 -20.53 -4.88
C GLU A 60 -3.13 -20.03 -6.15
N GLY A 61 -1.80 -20.08 -6.17
CA GLY A 61 -1.03 -19.98 -7.41
C GLY A 61 -0.83 -21.36 -8.04
N ALA A 62 -0.10 -21.41 -9.15
CA ALA A 62 0.18 -22.64 -9.89
C ALA A 62 0.83 -23.74 -9.03
N ASP A 63 1.60 -23.36 -8.01
CA ASP A 63 2.28 -24.26 -7.06
C ASP A 63 1.54 -24.37 -5.71
N GLY A 64 0.26 -24.02 -5.66
CA GLY A 64 -0.58 -24.01 -4.46
C GLY A 64 -0.53 -22.67 -3.72
N TYR A 65 -0.77 -22.70 -2.40
CA TYR A 65 -0.94 -21.49 -1.59
C TYR A 65 0.32 -20.61 -1.61
N CYS A 66 0.17 -19.38 -2.11
CA CYS A 66 1.27 -18.43 -2.24
C CYS A 66 0.88 -17.04 -1.71
N LYS A 67 1.91 -16.29 -1.31
CA LYS A 67 1.77 -14.91 -0.86
C LYS A 67 2.01 -13.99 -2.04
N TRP A 68 1.10 -13.06 -2.26
CA TRP A 68 1.16 -12.11 -3.36
C TRP A 68 1.69 -10.75 -2.90
N GLN A 69 2.26 -10.01 -3.86
CA GLN A 69 2.69 -8.64 -3.69
C GLN A 69 1.96 -7.76 -4.70
N ASP A 70 1.23 -6.78 -4.17
CA ASP A 70 0.33 -5.97 -4.98
C ASP A 70 0.97 -4.63 -5.34
N ARG A 71 0.79 -4.24 -6.60
CA ARG A 71 1.10 -2.91 -7.12
C ARG A 71 -0.20 -2.26 -7.56
N TRP A 72 -0.50 -1.12 -6.94
CA TRP A 72 -1.72 -0.36 -7.14
C TRP A 72 -1.37 0.81 -8.05
N THR A 73 -2.12 0.94 -9.14
CA THR A 73 -1.93 2.02 -10.12
C THR A 73 -3.24 2.75 -10.29
N PHE A 74 -3.20 4.06 -10.06
CA PHE A 74 -4.31 4.98 -10.33
C PHE A 74 -4.08 5.60 -11.71
N ASP A 75 -4.82 5.16 -12.73
CA ASP A 75 -4.74 5.73 -14.08
C ASP A 75 -6.02 6.49 -14.40
N LYS A 76 -5.92 7.82 -14.49
CA LYS A 76 -6.99 8.80 -14.79
C LYS A 76 -8.20 8.76 -13.85
N ARG A 77 -8.92 7.63 -13.78
CA ARG A 77 -10.05 7.30 -12.90
C ARG A 77 -10.21 5.80 -12.68
N GLU A 78 -9.18 4.99 -12.84
CA GLU A 78 -9.26 3.54 -12.65
C GLU A 78 -8.27 3.09 -11.60
N LEU A 79 -8.67 2.12 -10.79
CA LEU A 79 -7.77 1.43 -9.88
C LEU A 79 -7.43 0.05 -10.44
N ASN A 80 -6.16 -0.11 -10.81
CA ASN A 80 -5.63 -1.37 -11.28
C ASN A 80 -4.74 -2.00 -10.20
N VAL A 81 -4.91 -3.28 -9.96
CA VAL A 81 -4.07 -4.05 -9.03
C VAL A 81 -3.33 -5.13 -9.82
N THR A 82 -2.01 -5.01 -9.87
CA THR A 82 -1.14 -6.08 -10.38
C THR A 82 -0.59 -6.85 -9.20
N SER A 83 -0.98 -8.11 -9.06
CA SER A 83 -0.50 -9.01 -8.01
C SER A 83 0.60 -9.90 -8.57
N THR A 84 1.73 -9.99 -7.88
CA THR A 84 2.86 -10.86 -8.29
C THR A 84 3.16 -11.87 -7.19
N ALA A 85 3.22 -13.16 -7.51
CA ALA A 85 3.50 -14.20 -6.53
C ALA A 85 4.95 -14.06 -6.03
N LEU A 86 5.15 -14.05 -4.71
CA LEU A 86 6.48 -13.88 -4.13
C LEU A 86 7.43 -15.06 -4.40
N LYS A 87 6.88 -16.29 -4.49
CA LYS A 87 7.66 -17.51 -4.73
C LYS A 87 8.03 -17.68 -6.21
N ASN A 88 7.21 -17.15 -7.12
CA ASN A 88 7.43 -17.21 -8.55
C ASN A 88 7.08 -15.84 -9.18
N PRO A 89 8.05 -14.92 -9.31
CA PRO A 89 7.79 -13.57 -9.81
C PRO A 89 7.29 -13.49 -11.27
N ASN A 90 7.32 -14.59 -12.02
CA ASN A 90 6.74 -14.67 -13.36
C ASN A 90 5.23 -14.93 -13.32
N GLU A 91 4.70 -15.35 -12.19
CA GLU A 91 3.27 -15.53 -11.96
C GLU A 91 2.67 -14.19 -11.52
N VAL A 92 1.89 -13.62 -12.43
CA VAL A 92 1.31 -12.27 -12.30
C VAL A 92 -0.18 -12.36 -12.62
N THR A 93 -1.01 -11.76 -11.77
CA THR A 93 -2.41 -11.50 -12.06
C THR A 93 -2.65 -10.00 -12.14
N GLU A 94 -3.55 -9.60 -13.01
CA GLU A 94 -4.00 -8.23 -13.16
C GLU A 94 -5.49 -8.20 -12.89
N ASP A 95 -5.86 -7.52 -11.82
CA ASP A 95 -7.23 -7.40 -11.36
C ASP A 95 -7.68 -5.95 -11.57
N PHE A 96 -8.69 -5.79 -12.42
CA PHE A 96 -9.42 -4.53 -12.53
C PHE A 96 -10.40 -4.47 -11.37
N ILE A 97 -10.18 -3.53 -10.45
CA ILE A 97 -11.05 -3.39 -9.27
C ILE A 97 -12.32 -2.62 -9.65
N GLY A 98 -12.19 -1.55 -10.44
CA GLY A 98 -13.35 -0.78 -10.88
C GLY A 98 -13.01 0.65 -11.32
N PRO A 99 -13.96 1.33 -12.00
CA PRO A 99 -13.86 2.76 -12.26
C PRO A 99 -14.07 3.54 -10.97
N ILE A 100 -13.15 4.44 -10.66
CA ILE A 100 -13.17 5.33 -9.51
C ILE A 100 -14.11 6.51 -9.79
N GLU A 101 -15.08 6.71 -8.91
CA GLU A 101 -15.91 7.91 -8.86
C GLU A 101 -15.21 9.03 -8.08
N GLU A 102 -14.80 8.72 -6.84
CA GLU A 102 -14.21 9.69 -5.93
C GLU A 102 -13.11 9.05 -5.08
N ILE A 103 -12.07 9.83 -4.76
CA ILE A 103 -11.07 9.47 -3.74
C ILE A 103 -11.12 10.53 -2.64
N HIS A 104 -11.60 10.13 -1.46
CA HIS A 104 -11.51 10.96 -0.27
C HIS A 104 -10.15 10.74 0.43
N VAL A 105 -9.51 11.83 0.86
CA VAL A 105 -8.18 11.79 1.48
C VAL A 105 -8.23 12.47 2.84
N GLU A 106 -7.91 11.72 3.88
CA GLU A 106 -7.80 12.22 5.25
C GLU A 106 -6.34 12.15 5.71
N GLU A 107 -5.78 13.27 6.18
CA GLU A 107 -4.47 13.27 6.83
C GLU A 107 -4.62 12.73 8.25
N ILE A 108 -3.89 11.67 8.56
CA ILE A 108 -3.89 11.06 9.89
C ILE A 108 -2.54 11.31 10.57
N GLU A 109 -2.59 11.75 11.83
CA GLU A 109 -1.40 11.84 12.66
C GLU A 109 -0.85 10.42 12.88
N GLY A 110 0.44 10.22 12.61
CA GLY A 110 1.05 8.89 12.65
C GLY A 110 0.79 8.20 14.00
N ALA A 111 0.16 7.02 13.96
CA ALA A 111 0.00 6.19 15.14
C ALA A 111 1.37 5.73 15.65
N ASP A 112 1.61 5.82 16.95
CA ASP A 112 2.78 5.23 17.58
C ASP A 112 2.79 3.72 17.29
N SER A 113 3.78 3.26 16.52
CA SER A 113 4.02 1.83 16.26
C SER A 113 4.93 1.21 17.31
#